data_AF-A0A948S1S4-F1
#
_entry.id   AF-A0A948S1S4-F1
#
_cell.length_a   1.000
_cell.length_b   1.000
_cell.length_c   1.000
_cell.angle_alpha   90.00
_cell.angle_beta   90.00
_cell.angle_gamma   90.00
#
_symmetry.space_group_name_H-M   'P 1'
#
loop_
_entity.id
_entity.type
_entity.pdbx_description
1 polymer ?
#
loop_
_entity_poly.entity_id
_entity_poly.type
_entity_poly.pdbx_seq_one_letter_code
_entity_poly.pdbx_strand_id
1 'polypeptide(L)'
;MKASLLVVLMVLLLGCGDDRASDFEAYIATIRESGMTETAQSQVRMVASIRTGLSVLSFPKNEEEESYFMQYLSGSCPNPEATPDEIQLWRASLYAKLEPEYQELRRLADADQSGFVSTEEATRLRNMYEFGVMVTFVFDNTRQDIPATARGLGLTVEQLRSRLVEYEEYCHSLGAAYEDVMPDADAVMAGIRDETT
;
A
#
# COMPACT_ATOMS: atom_id res chain seq x y z
N MET A 1 -12.93 33.75 -66.87
CA MET A 1 -13.63 33.87 -65.58
C MET A 1 -13.04 32.84 -64.64
N LYS A 2 -12.07 33.24 -63.81
CA LYS A 2 -11.39 32.35 -62.86
C LYS A 2 -12.10 32.48 -61.51
N ALA A 3 -12.72 31.39 -61.08
CA ALA A 3 -13.30 31.23 -59.77
C ALA A 3 -12.18 31.13 -58.72
N SER A 4 -11.67 32.30 -58.32
CA SER A 4 -10.68 32.46 -57.25
C SER A 4 -11.36 33.13 -56.07
N LEU A 5 -12.15 32.40 -55.25
CA LEU A 5 -12.48 32.88 -53.89
C LEU A 5 -13.29 31.89 -53.00
N LEU A 6 -13.07 30.57 -53.00
CA LEU A 6 -13.89 29.73 -52.08
C LEU A 6 -13.29 28.38 -51.69
N VAL A 7 -11.97 28.29 -51.51
CA VAL A 7 -11.32 27.05 -51.02
C VAL A 7 -10.47 27.28 -49.76
N VAL A 8 -10.22 28.53 -49.36
CA VAL A 8 -9.31 28.81 -48.21
C VAL A 8 -10.04 28.86 -46.87
N LEU A 9 -11.38 28.88 -46.83
CA LEU A 9 -12.14 29.03 -45.57
C LEU A 9 -12.75 27.73 -45.01
N MET A 10 -12.45 26.56 -45.58
CA MET A 10 -13.06 25.29 -45.16
C MET A 10 -12.08 24.25 -44.58
N VAL A 11 -10.81 24.62 -44.43
CA VAL A 11 -9.76 23.73 -43.85
C VAL A 11 -9.39 24.12 -42.41
N LEU A 12 -9.93 25.23 -41.87
CA LEU A 12 -9.63 25.71 -40.52
C LEU A 12 -10.67 25.35 -39.45
N LEU A 13 -11.66 24.50 -39.76
CA LEU A 13 -12.72 24.11 -38.82
C LEU A 13 -12.82 22.59 -38.56
N LEU A 14 -11.84 21.79 -38.97
CA LEU A 14 -11.85 20.33 -38.83
C LEU A 14 -10.57 19.80 -38.18
N GLY A 15 -10.14 20.42 -37.08
CA GLY A 15 -8.90 20.04 -36.40
C GLY A 15 -8.87 20.22 -34.88
N CYS A 16 -9.96 20.64 -34.24
CA CYS A 16 -10.15 20.39 -32.81
C CYS A 16 -10.96 19.10 -32.65
N GLY A 17 -10.46 18.02 -33.24
CA GLY A 17 -10.87 16.68 -32.87
C GLY A 17 -10.43 16.45 -31.43
N ASP A 18 -11.37 16.01 -30.61
CA ASP A 18 -11.30 15.95 -29.16
C ASP A 18 -10.24 14.91 -28.72
N ASP A 19 -8.94 15.25 -28.70
CA ASP A 19 -7.86 14.38 -28.17
C ASP A 19 -8.18 13.89 -26.75
N ARG A 20 -9.00 14.64 -26.01
CA ARG A 20 -9.49 14.28 -24.67
C ARG A 20 -10.45 13.08 -24.67
N ALA A 21 -11.21 12.87 -25.74
CA ALA A 21 -12.09 11.71 -25.87
C ALA A 21 -11.29 10.42 -26.06
N SER A 22 -10.22 10.46 -26.88
CA SER A 22 -9.30 9.33 -27.03
C SER A 22 -8.48 9.05 -25.77
N ASP A 23 -8.05 10.09 -25.06
CA ASP A 23 -7.32 9.93 -23.80
C ASP A 23 -8.20 9.31 -22.70
N PHE A 24 -9.47 9.74 -22.61
CA PHE A 24 -10.42 9.15 -21.66
C PHE A 24 -10.74 7.68 -22.00
N GLU A 25 -10.95 7.35 -23.28
CA GLU A 25 -11.17 5.96 -23.71
C GLU A 25 -9.96 5.07 -23.41
N ALA A 26 -8.73 5.54 -23.66
CA ALA A 26 -7.50 4.84 -23.31
C ALA A 26 -7.33 4.66 -21.80
N TYR A 27 -7.66 5.68 -21.01
CA TYR A 27 -7.67 5.61 -19.55
C TYR A 27 -8.67 4.56 -19.03
N ILE A 28 -9.91 4.56 -19.54
CA ILE A 28 -10.93 3.57 -19.16
C ILE A 28 -10.52 2.16 -19.59
N ALA A 29 -9.92 1.99 -20.77
CA ALA A 29 -9.38 0.71 -21.21
C ALA A 29 -8.28 0.21 -20.25
N THR A 30 -7.39 1.11 -19.82
CA THR A 30 -6.32 0.80 -18.86
C THR A 30 -6.88 0.36 -17.51
N ILE A 31 -7.92 1.03 -16.99
CA ILE A 31 -8.60 0.64 -15.74
C ILE A 31 -9.27 -0.74 -15.87
N ARG A 32 -9.90 -1.01 -17.02
CA ARG A 32 -10.56 -2.30 -17.26
C ARG A 32 -9.54 -3.44 -17.36
N GLU A 33 -8.41 -3.19 -18.02
CA GLU A 33 -7.34 -4.17 -18.15
C GLU A 33 -6.61 -4.40 -16.83
N SER A 34 -6.30 -3.32 -16.09
CA SER A 34 -5.66 -3.40 -14.77
C SER A 34 -6.60 -3.97 -13.71
N GLY A 35 -7.92 -3.91 -13.92
CA GLY A 35 -8.93 -4.27 -12.93
C GLY A 35 -8.84 -3.42 -11.66
N MET A 36 -8.35 -2.18 -11.74
CA MET A 36 -8.26 -1.28 -10.58
C MET A 36 -8.02 0.17 -10.99
N THR A 37 -8.32 1.12 -10.10
CA THR A 37 -7.93 2.53 -10.28
C THR A 37 -6.43 2.73 -10.07
N GLU A 38 -5.85 3.82 -10.59
CA GLU A 38 -4.44 4.18 -10.32
C GLU A 38 -4.14 4.33 -8.82
N THR A 39 -5.10 4.88 -8.07
CA THR A 39 -4.97 5.00 -6.61
C THR A 39 -4.92 3.63 -5.95
N ALA A 40 -5.84 2.72 -6.30
CA ALA A 40 -5.83 1.36 -5.78
C ALA A 40 -4.51 0.64 -6.10
N GLN A 41 -4.05 0.77 -7.35
CA GLN A 41 -2.76 0.23 -7.78
C GLN A 41 -1.60 0.75 -6.92
N SER A 42 -1.56 2.06 -6.67
CA SER A 42 -0.53 2.67 -5.83
C SER A 42 -0.53 2.12 -4.40
N GLN A 43 -1.70 1.90 -3.79
CA GLN A 43 -1.79 1.34 -2.44
C GLN A 43 -1.28 -0.11 -2.39
N VAL A 44 -1.72 -0.97 -3.33
CA VAL A 44 -1.26 -2.37 -3.39
C VAL A 44 0.24 -2.44 -3.68
N ARG A 45 0.75 -1.62 -4.61
CA ARG A 45 2.19 -1.55 -4.91
C ARG A 45 3.01 -1.04 -3.73
N MET A 46 2.47 -0.18 -2.87
CA MET A 46 3.16 0.24 -1.64
C MET A 46 3.37 -0.95 -0.70
N VAL A 47 2.33 -1.73 -0.43
CA VAL A 47 2.44 -2.95 0.40
C VAL A 47 3.45 -3.94 -0.21
N ALA A 48 3.38 -4.16 -1.52
CA ALA A 48 4.34 -5.01 -2.24
C ALA A 48 5.78 -4.50 -2.11
N SER A 49 5.96 -3.18 -2.19
CA SER A 49 7.28 -2.53 -2.05
C SER A 49 7.83 -2.67 -0.65
N ILE A 50 6.97 -2.60 0.38
CA ILE A 50 7.37 -2.83 1.77
C ILE A 50 7.77 -4.29 1.98
N ARG A 51 6.94 -5.24 1.54
CA ARG A 51 7.19 -6.68 1.68
C ARG A 51 8.44 -7.16 0.95
N THR A 52 8.74 -6.57 -0.20
CA THR A 52 9.97 -6.87 -0.96
C THR A 52 11.20 -6.12 -0.47
N GLY A 53 11.05 -5.14 0.42
CA GLY A 53 12.16 -4.33 0.93
C GLY A 53 12.61 -3.20 -0.01
N LEU A 54 11.85 -2.87 -1.07
CA LEU A 54 12.08 -1.65 -1.84
C LEU A 54 11.80 -0.39 -1.01
N SER A 55 10.78 -0.48 -0.16
CA SER A 55 10.43 0.50 0.85
C SER A 55 10.61 -0.13 2.23
N VAL A 56 11.12 0.62 3.19
CA VAL A 56 11.31 0.17 4.57
C VAL A 56 10.45 1.04 5.47
N LEU A 57 9.60 0.42 6.27
CA LEU A 57 8.92 1.10 7.37
C LEU A 57 9.89 1.23 8.54
N SER A 58 10.04 2.46 9.02
CA SER A 58 10.77 2.80 10.23
C SER A 58 9.81 3.49 11.20
N PHE A 59 10.05 3.29 12.49
CA PHE A 59 9.23 3.83 13.57
C PHE A 59 10.12 4.61 14.54
N PRO A 60 10.58 5.81 14.15
CA PRO A 60 11.22 6.72 15.10
C PRO A 60 10.26 7.07 16.24
N LYS A 61 10.81 7.17 17.46
CA LYS A 61 10.09 7.60 18.65
C LYS A 61 10.10 9.13 18.75
N ASN A 62 8.94 9.72 18.95
CA ASN A 62 8.78 11.07 19.48
C ASN A 62 8.91 11.02 21.00
N GLU A 63 10.01 11.55 21.54
CA GLU A 63 10.27 11.53 22.99
C GLU A 63 9.33 12.46 23.78
N GLU A 64 8.77 13.50 23.15
CA GLU A 64 7.87 14.44 23.84
C GLU A 64 6.48 13.82 24.07
N GLU A 65 5.98 13.07 23.09
CA GLU A 65 4.66 12.45 23.11
C GLU A 65 4.69 10.99 23.58
N GLU A 66 5.89 10.45 23.85
CA GLU A 66 6.15 9.02 24.07
C GLU A 66 5.53 8.10 23.00
N SER A 67 5.37 8.61 21.79
CA SER A 67 4.70 7.95 20.67
C SER A 67 5.68 7.59 19.57
N TYR A 68 5.33 6.61 18.74
CA TYR A 68 6.05 6.24 17.53
C TYR A 68 5.25 6.75 16.32
N PHE A 69 5.96 7.17 15.27
CA PHE A 69 5.32 7.56 14.01
C PHE A 69 5.93 6.82 12.83
N MET A 70 5.16 6.68 11.76
CA MET A 70 5.58 5.93 10.58
C MET A 70 6.46 6.79 9.67
N GLN A 71 7.60 6.24 9.27
CA GLN A 71 8.50 6.83 8.30
C GLN A 71 8.82 5.82 7.21
N TYR A 72 8.72 6.26 5.94
CA TYR A 72 9.09 5.45 4.79
C TYR A 72 10.51 5.79 4.35
N LEU A 73 11.38 4.78 4.32
CA LEU A 73 12.74 4.88 3.83
C LEU A 73 12.90 4.06 2.56
N SER A 74 13.89 4.39 1.74
CA SER A 74 14.25 3.58 0.58
C SER A 74 15.14 2.42 1.01
N GLY A 75 14.74 1.18 0.70
CA GLY A 75 15.59 -0.02 0.89
C GLY A 75 16.52 -0.29 -0.30
N SER A 76 16.73 0.71 -1.15
CA SER A 76 17.43 0.57 -2.44
C SER A 76 18.96 0.42 -2.33
N CYS A 77 19.52 0.40 -1.12
CA CYS A 77 20.95 0.23 -0.85
C CYS A 77 21.16 -0.93 0.13
N PRO A 78 21.96 -1.96 -0.22
CA PRO A 78 22.15 -3.13 0.65
C PRO A 78 23.05 -2.83 1.86
N ASN A 79 24.06 -1.94 1.71
CA ASN A 79 24.89 -1.43 2.80
C ASN A 79 25.58 -0.11 2.37
N PRO A 80 26.06 0.72 3.31
CA PRO A 80 26.64 2.04 3.00
C PRO A 80 27.93 2.02 2.15
N GLU A 81 28.63 0.90 2.08
CA GLU A 81 29.91 0.74 1.38
C GLU A 81 29.76 0.10 -0.01
N ALA A 82 28.52 -0.22 -0.41
CA ALA A 82 28.23 -0.91 -1.66
C ALA A 82 28.64 -0.07 -2.88
N THR A 83 29.27 -0.75 -3.84
CA THR A 83 29.62 -0.18 -5.14
C THR A 83 28.36 0.08 -5.99
N PRO A 84 28.44 0.95 -7.01
CA PRO A 84 27.31 1.20 -7.91
C PRO A 84 26.73 -0.06 -8.57
N ASP A 85 27.58 -1.02 -8.93
CA ASP A 85 27.16 -2.28 -9.56
C ASP A 85 26.40 -3.17 -8.56
N GLU A 86 26.87 -3.24 -7.32
CA GLU A 86 26.17 -3.97 -6.24
C GLU A 86 24.81 -3.34 -5.93
N ILE A 87 24.73 -2.01 -5.91
CA ILE A 87 23.45 -1.29 -5.74
C ILE A 87 22.50 -1.62 -6.89
N GLN A 88 22.98 -1.64 -8.14
CA GLN A 88 22.15 -1.93 -9.30
C GLN A 88 21.65 -3.38 -9.27
N LEU A 89 22.52 -4.35 -8.96
CA LEU A 89 22.16 -5.76 -8.82
C LEU A 89 21.15 -5.97 -7.68
N TRP A 90 21.36 -5.30 -6.54
CA TRP A 90 20.43 -5.32 -5.41
C TRP A 90 19.05 -4.82 -5.83
N ARG A 91 18.98 -3.61 -6.41
CA ARG A 91 17.72 -3.03 -6.90
C ARG A 91 17.02 -3.94 -7.90
N ALA A 92 17.75 -4.48 -8.87
CA ALA A 92 17.19 -5.41 -9.83
C ALA A 92 16.60 -6.65 -9.16
N SER A 93 17.27 -7.19 -8.13
CA SER A 93 16.76 -8.33 -7.35
C SER A 93 15.48 -8.00 -6.58
N LEU A 94 15.34 -6.78 -6.06
CA LEU A 94 14.14 -6.33 -5.37
C LEU A 94 12.98 -6.10 -6.36
N TYR A 95 13.25 -5.43 -7.49
CA TYR A 95 12.24 -5.23 -8.55
C TYR A 95 11.76 -6.54 -9.18
N ALA A 96 12.63 -7.54 -9.31
CA ALA A 96 12.25 -8.86 -9.80
C ALA A 96 11.23 -9.57 -8.89
N LYS A 97 11.21 -9.25 -7.59
CA LYS A 97 10.23 -9.78 -6.62
C LYS A 97 8.95 -8.95 -6.55
N LEU A 98 9.00 -7.68 -6.96
CA LEU A 98 7.88 -6.75 -6.80
C LEU A 98 6.62 -7.18 -7.55
N GLU A 99 6.76 -7.57 -8.82
CA GLU A 99 5.58 -7.87 -9.64
C GLU A 99 4.86 -9.16 -9.20
N PRO A 100 5.55 -10.29 -8.90
CA PRO A 100 4.91 -11.45 -8.27
C PRO A 100 4.18 -11.09 -6.97
N GLU A 101 4.81 -10.30 -6.10
CA GLU A 101 4.23 -9.88 -4.82
C GLU A 101 2.97 -9.02 -5.03
N TYR A 102 3.04 -8.09 -5.98
CA TYR A 102 1.92 -7.22 -6.33
C TYR A 102 0.72 -8.02 -6.88
N GLN A 103 0.95 -9.03 -7.72
CA GLN A 103 -0.14 -9.84 -8.26
C GLN A 103 -0.85 -10.66 -7.17
N GLU A 104 -0.09 -11.19 -6.19
CA GLU A 104 -0.68 -11.89 -5.06
C GLU A 104 -1.48 -10.93 -4.17
N LEU A 105 -0.91 -9.77 -3.82
CA LEU A 105 -1.60 -8.75 -3.02
C LEU A 105 -2.84 -8.19 -3.72
N ARG A 106 -2.81 -8.06 -5.05
CA ARG A 106 -4.00 -7.68 -5.84
C ARG A 106 -5.13 -8.67 -5.64
N ARG A 107 -4.84 -9.97 -5.71
CA ARG A 107 -5.84 -11.04 -5.51
C ARG A 107 -6.44 -11.02 -4.11
N LEU A 108 -5.63 -10.66 -3.11
CA LEU A 108 -6.09 -10.54 -1.72
C LEU A 108 -6.86 -9.25 -1.44
N ALA A 109 -6.55 -8.17 -2.17
CA ALA A 109 -7.30 -6.93 -2.08
C ALA A 109 -8.70 -7.03 -2.70
N ASP A 110 -8.92 -7.94 -3.67
CA ASP A 110 -10.22 -8.19 -4.31
C ASP A 110 -11.15 -8.99 -3.37
N ALA A 111 -11.68 -8.32 -2.35
CA ALA A 111 -12.38 -8.97 -1.25
C ALA A 111 -13.72 -9.58 -1.68
N ASP A 112 -14.39 -8.96 -2.67
CA ASP A 112 -15.64 -9.46 -3.25
C ASP A 112 -15.43 -10.42 -4.43
N GLN A 113 -14.18 -10.68 -4.83
CA GLN A 113 -13.79 -11.56 -5.94
C GLN A 113 -14.42 -11.13 -7.28
N SER A 114 -14.70 -9.84 -7.45
CA SER A 114 -15.27 -9.29 -8.68
C SER A 114 -14.26 -9.27 -9.84
N GLY A 115 -12.97 -9.44 -9.56
CA GLY A 115 -11.87 -9.19 -10.48
C GLY A 115 -11.47 -7.72 -10.53
N PHE A 116 -12.10 -6.85 -9.73
CA PHE A 116 -11.83 -5.43 -9.65
C PHE A 116 -11.52 -4.99 -8.23
N VAL A 117 -10.33 -4.42 -8.01
CA VAL A 117 -9.95 -3.87 -6.70
C VAL A 117 -10.33 -2.40 -6.62
N SER A 118 -11.24 -2.07 -5.70
CA SER A 118 -11.61 -0.71 -5.40
C SER A 118 -10.51 0.05 -4.65
N THR A 119 -10.55 1.38 -4.71
CA THR A 119 -9.65 2.23 -3.92
C THR A 119 -9.81 1.98 -2.41
N GLU A 120 -11.03 1.68 -1.97
CA GLU A 120 -11.33 1.42 -0.56
C GLU A 120 -10.69 0.11 -0.09
N GLU A 121 -10.83 -0.98 -0.84
CA GLU A 121 -10.20 -2.26 -0.54
C GLU A 121 -8.68 -2.17 -0.51
N ALA A 122 -8.09 -1.54 -1.53
CA ALA A 122 -6.65 -1.36 -1.61
C ALA A 122 -6.10 -0.49 -0.46
N THR A 123 -6.85 0.54 -0.07
CA THR A 123 -6.51 1.39 1.09
C THR A 123 -6.63 0.61 2.39
N ARG A 124 -7.68 -0.20 2.54
CA ARG A 124 -7.88 -1.06 3.72
C ARG A 124 -6.74 -2.06 3.86
N LEU A 125 -6.35 -2.73 2.78
CA LEU A 125 -5.20 -3.64 2.75
C LEU A 125 -3.94 -2.94 3.27
N ARG A 126 -3.61 -1.78 2.70
CA ARG A 126 -2.43 -1.02 3.12
C ARG A 126 -2.50 -0.63 4.60
N ASN A 127 -3.60 -0.03 5.02
CA ASN A 127 -3.76 0.43 6.40
C ASN A 127 -3.62 -0.71 7.40
N MET A 128 -4.23 -1.87 7.12
CA MET A 128 -4.15 -3.04 7.99
C MET A 128 -2.72 -3.60 8.01
N TYR A 129 -2.08 -3.74 6.86
CA TYR A 129 -0.71 -4.22 6.79
C TYR A 129 0.25 -3.30 7.58
N GLU A 130 0.20 -1.99 7.33
CA GLU A 130 1.04 -1.02 8.00
C GLU A 130 0.78 -0.95 9.51
N PHE A 131 -0.50 -1.06 9.92
CA PHE A 131 -0.87 -1.16 11.34
C PHE A 131 -0.28 -2.41 11.98
N GLY A 132 -0.40 -3.58 11.35
CA GLY A 132 0.19 -4.84 11.83
C GLY A 132 1.70 -4.72 12.06
N VAL A 133 2.44 -4.13 11.11
CA VAL A 133 3.89 -3.94 11.27
C VAL A 133 4.18 -2.99 12.45
N MET A 134 3.45 -1.88 12.54
CA MET A 134 3.67 -0.87 13.57
C MET A 134 3.33 -1.38 14.97
N VAL A 135 2.20 -2.06 15.15
CA VAL A 135 1.78 -2.55 16.47
C VAL A 135 2.73 -3.61 16.99
N THR A 136 3.18 -4.55 16.16
CA THR A 136 4.17 -5.56 16.56
C THR A 136 5.48 -4.90 16.95
N PHE A 137 5.97 -3.93 16.17
CA PHE A 137 7.18 -3.18 16.52
C PHE A 137 7.06 -2.45 17.87
N VAL A 138 5.96 -1.73 18.09
CA VAL A 138 5.78 -0.95 19.33
C VAL A 138 5.60 -1.88 20.53
N PHE A 139 4.87 -2.98 20.38
CA PHE A 139 4.68 -3.98 21.43
C PHE A 139 6.02 -4.57 21.89
N ASP A 140 6.89 -4.94 20.95
CA ASP A 140 8.23 -5.44 21.27
C ASP A 140 9.10 -4.39 21.97
N ASN A 141 9.09 -3.15 21.48
CA ASN A 141 9.90 -2.05 22.04
C ASN A 141 9.40 -1.56 23.40
N THR A 142 8.13 -1.79 23.72
CA THR A 142 7.53 -1.47 25.02
C THR A 142 7.56 -2.65 25.99
N ARG A 143 8.30 -3.71 25.67
CA ARG A 143 8.43 -4.93 26.49
C ARG A 143 7.08 -5.62 26.73
N GLN A 144 6.20 -5.57 25.73
CA GLN A 144 4.93 -6.27 25.73
C GLN A 144 3.93 -5.74 26.77
N ASP A 145 4.08 -4.48 27.20
CA ASP A 145 3.15 -3.80 28.12
C ASP A 145 2.02 -3.12 27.32
N ILE A 146 0.77 -3.52 27.54
CA ILE A 146 -0.38 -3.02 26.76
C ILE A 146 -0.61 -1.52 26.95
N PRO A 147 -0.60 -0.95 28.18
CA PRO A 147 -0.72 0.49 28.35
C PRO A 147 0.39 1.28 27.66
N ALA A 148 1.64 0.82 27.72
CA ALA A 148 2.76 1.46 27.03
C ALA A 148 2.66 1.30 25.51
N THR A 149 2.19 0.15 25.02
CA THR A 149 1.94 -0.08 23.60
C THR A 149 0.89 0.90 23.06
N ALA A 150 -0.23 1.06 23.78
CA ALA A 150 -1.27 2.01 23.42
C ALA A 150 -0.73 3.45 23.37
N ARG A 151 0.01 3.89 24.39
CA ARG A 151 0.69 5.21 24.40
C ARG A 151 1.68 5.35 23.25
N GLY A 152 2.48 4.32 23.00
CA GLY A 152 3.43 4.26 21.89
C GLY A 152 2.76 4.40 20.52
N LEU A 153 1.50 3.99 20.38
CA LEU A 153 0.72 4.18 19.16
C LEU A 153 -0.07 5.49 19.13
N GLY A 154 -0.02 6.30 20.18
CA GLY A 154 -0.85 7.50 20.34
C GLY A 154 -2.34 7.19 20.53
N LEU A 155 -2.66 6.03 21.11
CA LEU A 155 -4.02 5.53 21.32
C LEU A 155 -4.32 5.34 22.80
N THR A 156 -5.61 5.29 23.16
CA THR A 156 -6.03 4.68 24.43
C THR A 156 -5.99 3.16 24.34
N VAL A 157 -6.02 2.48 25.49
CA VAL A 157 -6.07 1.00 25.53
C VAL A 157 -7.33 0.49 24.83
N GLU A 158 -8.47 1.15 25.00
CA GLU A 158 -9.72 0.79 24.34
C GLU A 158 -9.65 0.95 22.83
N GLN A 159 -9.01 2.03 22.34
CA GLN A 159 -8.79 2.24 20.91
C GLN A 159 -7.84 1.21 20.31
N LEU A 160 -6.77 0.86 21.04
CA LEU A 160 -5.86 -0.22 20.64
C LEU A 160 -6.61 -1.54 20.51
N ARG A 161 -7.43 -1.90 21.51
CA ARG A 161 -8.28 -3.10 21.50
C ARG A 161 -9.23 -3.11 20.30
N SER A 162 -9.93 -2.01 20.04
CA SER A 162 -10.84 -1.90 18.89
C SER A 162 -10.12 -2.11 17.56
N ARG A 163 -8.97 -1.45 17.35
CA ARG A 163 -8.20 -1.62 16.12
C ARG A 163 -7.65 -3.02 15.92
N LEU A 164 -7.29 -3.69 17.01
CA LEU A 164 -6.79 -5.06 16.97
C LEU A 164 -7.89 -6.06 16.64
N VAL A 165 -9.12 -5.84 17.11
CA VAL A 165 -10.29 -6.59 16.63
C VAL A 165 -10.54 -6.36 15.14
N GLU A 166 -10.51 -5.11 14.67
CA GLU A 166 -10.65 -4.80 13.23
C GLU A 166 -9.57 -5.47 12.38
N TYR A 167 -8.33 -5.52 12.90
CA TYR A 167 -7.20 -6.20 12.26
C TYR A 167 -7.41 -7.71 12.18
N GLU A 168 -7.83 -8.34 13.28
CA GLU A 168 -8.11 -9.78 13.34
C GLU A 168 -9.27 -10.16 12.40
N GLU A 169 -10.37 -9.39 12.41
CA GLU A 169 -11.49 -9.60 11.49
C GLU A 169 -11.07 -9.46 10.03
N TYR A 170 -10.20 -8.49 9.73
CA TYR A 170 -9.65 -8.32 8.39
C TYR A 170 -8.78 -9.52 7.99
N CYS A 171 -7.85 -9.96 8.83
CA CYS A 171 -7.02 -11.13 8.56
C CYS A 171 -7.87 -12.38 8.32
N HIS A 172 -8.88 -12.64 9.16
CA HIS A 172 -9.82 -13.74 8.95
C HIS A 172 -10.57 -13.65 7.61
N SER A 173 -10.94 -12.44 7.17
CA SER A 173 -11.62 -12.23 5.88
C SER A 173 -10.76 -12.62 4.67
N LEU A 174 -9.43 -12.60 4.81
CA LEU A 174 -8.48 -13.01 3.77
C LEU A 174 -8.26 -14.55 3.73
N GLY A 175 -8.74 -15.29 4.74
CA GLY A 175 -8.57 -16.74 4.85
C GLY A 175 -7.12 -17.19 4.94
N ALA A 176 -6.81 -18.45 4.67
CA ALA A 176 -5.46 -19.03 4.87
C ALA A 176 -4.31 -18.30 4.16
N ALA A 177 -4.60 -17.44 3.18
CA ALA A 177 -3.57 -16.65 2.49
C ALA A 177 -3.02 -15.48 3.34
N TYR A 178 -3.66 -15.11 4.46
CA TYR A 178 -3.17 -14.01 5.30
C TYR A 178 -1.91 -14.38 6.08
N GLU A 179 -1.71 -15.66 6.42
CA GLU A 179 -0.59 -16.11 7.28
C GLU A 179 0.78 -15.77 6.65
N ASP A 180 0.87 -15.80 5.32
CA ASP A 180 2.10 -15.47 4.59
C ASP A 180 2.21 -13.97 4.26
N VAL A 181 1.12 -13.21 4.41
CA VAL A 181 0.98 -11.85 3.87
C VAL A 181 0.89 -10.77 4.93
N MET A 182 0.10 -10.98 5.97
CA MET A 182 -0.14 -10.02 7.02
C MET A 182 0.89 -10.20 8.14
N PRO A 183 1.36 -9.12 8.78
CA PRO A 183 2.24 -9.23 9.94
C PRO A 183 1.61 -10.07 11.06
N ASP A 184 2.40 -10.95 11.67
CA ASP A 184 1.95 -11.68 12.85
C ASP A 184 1.79 -10.70 14.03
N ALA A 185 0.53 -10.49 14.43
CA ALA A 185 0.16 -9.70 15.59
C ALA A 185 -0.43 -10.57 16.70
N ASP A 186 -0.37 -11.89 16.60
CA ASP A 186 -1.02 -12.82 17.53
C ASP A 186 -0.50 -12.66 18.96
N ALA A 187 0.80 -12.39 19.11
CA ALA A 187 1.41 -12.09 20.40
C ALA A 187 0.81 -10.84 21.06
N VAL A 188 0.53 -9.79 20.26
CA VAL A 188 -0.13 -8.57 20.74
C VAL A 188 -1.57 -8.87 21.12
N MET A 189 -2.29 -9.61 20.26
CA MET A 189 -3.67 -10.02 20.51
C MET A 189 -3.80 -10.84 21.80
N ALA A 190 -2.87 -11.76 22.04
CA ALA A 190 -2.83 -12.60 23.23
C ALA A 190 -2.60 -11.77 24.51
N GLY A 191 -1.61 -10.87 24.48
CA GLY A 191 -1.33 -9.99 25.62
C GLY A 191 -2.52 -9.11 26.03
N ILE A 192 -3.35 -8.71 25.07
CA ILE A 192 -4.58 -7.95 25.34
C ILE A 192 -5.69 -8.79 25.95
N ARG A 193 -5.85 -10.05 25.51
CA ARG A 193 -6.91 -10.95 26.00
C ARG A 193 -6.69 -11.33 27.47
N ASP A 194 -5.43 -11.48 27.88
CA ASP A 194 -5.07 -11.88 29.24
C ASP A 194 -5.39 -10.79 30.29
N GLU A 195 -5.35 -9.49 29.94
CA GLU A 195 -5.68 -8.39 30.85
C GLU A 195 -7.19 -8.19 31.11
N THR A 196 -8.05 -8.93 30.41
CA THR A 196 -9.51 -8.87 30.56
C THR A 196 -10.09 -9.93 31.51
N THR A 197 -9.24 -10.77 32.11
CA THR A 197 -9.63 -11.82 33.08
C THR A 197 -9.23 -11.44 34.50
#